data_AF-A0A7K0SFE3-F1
#
_entry.id   AF-A0A7K0SFE3-F1
#
_cell.length_a   1.000
_cell.length_b   1.000
_cell.length_c   1.000
_cell.angle_alpha   90.00
_cell.angle_beta   90.00
_cell.angle_gamma   90.00
#
_symmetry.space_group_name_H-M   'P 1'
#
loop_
_entity.id
_entity.type
_entity.pdbx_description
1 polymer ?
#
loop_
_entity_poly.entity_id
_entity_poly.type
_entity_poly.pdbx_seq_one_letter_code
_entity_poly.pdbx_strand_id
1 'polypeptide(L)'
;MSRVLLLGVPRSGTTWCGRVLGQTDQTIYVNEPDGDTEAFALPARSGFNGPPSLSIGQSAEAYERLWRGAFDGAGRPHSVGARVARYLNSSASSAERFSAWFDSDFTPRMRAVKRLAKPGELRSDFLNVVAKSVRAEFTAEWIADRFKPTVVLVERSPMNVLASWI
;
A
#
# COMPACT_ATOMS: atom_id res chain seq x y z
N MET A 1 2.73 20.86 2.33
CA MET A 1 2.35 19.58 1.70
C MET A 1 1.52 18.80 2.71
N SER A 2 0.28 18.46 2.39
CA SER A 2 -0.61 17.75 3.34
C SER A 2 -0.61 16.26 3.06
N ARG A 3 -0.51 15.44 4.11
CA ARG A 3 -0.54 13.98 4.01
C ARG A 3 -1.77 13.47 4.74
N VAL A 4 -2.61 12.72 4.06
CA VAL A 4 -3.77 12.03 4.63
C VAL A 4 -3.53 10.53 4.55
N LEU A 5 -3.66 9.85 5.68
CA LEU A 5 -3.70 8.40 5.76
C LEU A 5 -5.16 7.97 5.96
N LEU A 6 -5.75 7.40 4.92
CA LEU A 6 -7.13 6.92 4.94
C LEU A 6 -7.15 5.41 5.26
N LEU A 7 -7.71 5.08 6.41
CA LEU A 7 -7.79 3.71 6.94
C LEU A 7 -9.24 3.24 7.01
N GLY A 8 -9.41 1.93 7.10
CA GLY A 8 -10.69 1.29 7.34
C GLY A 8 -10.65 -0.17 6.90
N VAL A 9 -11.59 -0.97 7.38
CA VAL A 9 -11.71 -2.35 6.92
C VAL A 9 -12.09 -2.39 5.43
N PRO A 10 -11.69 -3.43 4.67
CA PRO A 10 -12.18 -3.60 3.32
C PRO A 10 -13.72 -3.54 3.29
N ARG A 11 -14.26 -2.94 2.22
CA ARG A 11 -15.71 -2.72 2.03
C ARG A 11 -16.39 -1.70 2.96
N SER A 12 -15.64 -0.94 3.76
CA SER A 12 -16.23 0.17 4.54
C SER A 12 -16.49 1.43 3.72
N GLY A 13 -16.03 1.51 2.48
CA GLY A 13 -16.17 2.70 1.62
C GLY A 13 -14.89 3.51 1.45
N THR A 14 -13.76 3.05 2.00
CA THR A 14 -12.43 3.71 1.88
C THR A 14 -12.03 4.07 0.45
N THR A 15 -12.33 3.21 -0.54
CA THR A 15 -12.04 3.52 -1.95
C THR A 15 -12.86 4.71 -2.46
N TRP A 16 -14.14 4.82 -2.06
CA TRP A 16 -14.98 5.95 -2.45
C TRP A 16 -14.47 7.25 -1.80
N CYS A 17 -14.23 7.23 -0.47
CA CYS A 17 -13.69 8.38 0.25
C CYS A 17 -12.34 8.84 -0.34
N GLY A 18 -11.44 7.90 -0.61
CA GLY A 18 -10.13 8.20 -1.18
C GLY A 18 -10.21 8.84 -2.58
N ARG A 19 -11.11 8.34 -3.43
CA ARG A 19 -11.36 8.94 -4.75
C ARG A 19 -11.91 10.34 -4.67
N VAL A 20 -12.89 10.58 -3.78
CA VAL A 20 -13.49 11.91 -3.57
C VAL A 20 -12.45 12.91 -3.07
N LEU A 21 -11.68 12.55 -2.03
CA LEU A 21 -10.62 13.42 -1.51
C LEU A 21 -9.55 13.70 -2.59
N GLY A 22 -9.25 12.70 -3.43
CA GLY A 22 -8.33 12.83 -4.56
C GLY A 22 -8.81 13.73 -5.70
N GLN A 23 -10.06 14.20 -5.70
CA GLN A 23 -10.54 15.22 -6.65
C GLN A 23 -10.27 16.66 -6.18
N THR A 24 -9.75 16.85 -4.97
CA THR A 24 -9.36 18.17 -4.46
C THR A 24 -8.17 18.72 -5.25
N ASP A 25 -8.12 20.05 -5.42
CA ASP A 25 -7.03 20.72 -6.12
C ASP A 25 -5.64 20.31 -5.59
N GLN A 26 -4.71 20.11 -6.53
CA GLN A 26 -3.32 19.72 -6.29
C GLN A 26 -3.17 18.48 -5.37
N THR A 27 -4.13 17.56 -5.42
CA THR A 27 -4.15 16.34 -4.62
C THR A 27 -3.94 15.10 -5.47
N ILE A 28 -3.10 14.16 -4.99
CA ILE A 28 -2.97 12.83 -5.59
C ILE A 28 -3.51 11.76 -4.65
N TYR A 29 -4.28 10.83 -5.22
CA TYR A 29 -4.78 9.65 -4.54
C TYR A 29 -3.87 8.45 -4.79
N VAL A 30 -3.33 7.88 -3.72
CA VAL A 30 -2.50 6.66 -3.74
C VAL A 30 -3.31 5.53 -3.10
N ASN A 31 -3.75 4.59 -3.93
CA ASN A 31 -4.62 3.49 -3.51
C ASN A 31 -3.81 2.24 -3.15
N GLU A 32 -3.87 1.84 -1.88
CA GLU A 32 -3.29 0.60 -1.34
C GLU A 32 -1.83 0.39 -1.77
N PRO A 33 -0.90 1.26 -1.34
CA PRO A 33 0.52 1.14 -1.69
C PRO A 33 1.15 -0.15 -1.14
N ASP A 34 0.60 -0.69 -0.05
CA ASP A 34 0.85 -2.00 0.57
C ASP A 34 0.01 -3.15 -0.04
N GLY A 35 -0.56 -2.83 -1.21
CA GLY A 35 -1.10 -3.63 -2.32
C GLY A 35 -0.51 -5.02 -2.57
N ASP A 36 -1.28 -6.11 -2.62
CA ASP A 36 -0.84 -7.30 -3.40
C ASP A 36 -0.77 -6.99 -4.90
N THR A 37 -1.54 -6.02 -5.36
CA THR A 37 -1.47 -5.50 -6.73
C THR A 37 -0.22 -4.64 -6.96
N GLU A 38 0.38 -4.11 -5.89
CA GLU A 38 1.56 -3.25 -5.97
C GLU A 38 2.84 -4.08 -5.86
N ALA A 39 3.59 -4.15 -6.96
CA ALA A 39 4.77 -5.02 -7.05
C ALA A 39 5.81 -4.78 -5.95
N PHE A 40 5.98 -3.52 -5.49
CA PHE A 40 6.94 -3.19 -4.44
C PHE A 40 6.46 -3.51 -3.02
N ALA A 41 5.17 -3.78 -2.82
CA ALA A 41 4.67 -4.23 -1.53
C ALA A 41 5.25 -5.58 -1.14
N LEU A 42 5.52 -6.47 -2.11
CA LEU A 42 6.07 -7.79 -1.84
C LEU A 42 7.45 -7.76 -1.16
N PRO A 43 8.49 -7.09 -1.71
CA PRO A 43 9.76 -6.94 -0.99
C PRO A 43 9.62 -6.07 0.26
N ALA A 44 8.74 -5.06 0.27
CA ALA A 44 8.53 -4.22 1.44
C ALA A 44 7.94 -4.96 2.64
N ARG A 45 7.22 -6.05 2.38
CA ARG A 45 6.61 -6.92 3.39
C ARG A 45 7.39 -8.21 3.64
N SER A 46 8.53 -8.40 2.97
CA SER A 46 9.35 -9.58 3.22
C SER A 46 9.90 -9.57 4.65
N GLY A 47 9.81 -10.69 5.34
CA GLY A 47 10.16 -10.82 6.76
C GLY A 47 8.98 -10.68 7.71
N PHE A 48 7.78 -10.33 7.22
CA PHE A 48 6.54 -10.48 8.00
C PHE A 48 5.86 -11.79 7.60
N ASN A 49 5.54 -12.65 8.57
CA ASN A 49 4.76 -13.87 8.35
C ASN A 49 3.25 -13.53 8.33
N GLY A 50 2.81 -12.74 7.35
CA GLY A 50 1.42 -12.29 7.20
C GLY A 50 1.26 -10.76 7.06
N PRO A 51 0.17 -10.18 7.59
CA PRO A 51 0.03 -8.72 7.69
C PRO A 51 1.22 -8.12 8.48
N PRO A 52 1.86 -7.05 7.99
CA PRO A 52 2.91 -6.38 8.73
C PRO A 52 2.39 -5.93 10.10
N SER A 53 3.15 -6.19 11.16
CA SER A 53 2.86 -5.74 12.51
C SER A 53 4.08 -5.02 13.04
N LEU A 54 3.95 -3.71 13.29
CA LEU A 54 5.07 -2.84 13.66
C LEU A 54 4.67 -1.94 14.82
N SER A 55 5.46 -1.99 15.90
CA SER A 55 5.35 -1.05 17.01
C SER A 55 6.13 0.24 16.72
N ILE A 56 5.73 1.35 17.32
CA ILE A 56 6.45 2.63 17.26
C ILE A 56 7.95 2.42 17.57
N GLY A 57 8.83 3.05 16.79
CA GLY A 57 10.29 2.93 16.91
C GLY A 57 10.92 1.71 16.21
N GLN A 58 10.16 0.66 15.90
CA GLN A 58 10.70 -0.53 15.23
C GLN A 58 11.18 -0.21 13.80
N SER A 59 12.37 -0.67 13.42
CA SER A 59 12.90 -0.46 12.07
C SER A 59 12.30 -1.44 11.06
N ALA A 60 11.94 -0.91 9.88
CA ALA A 60 11.46 -1.69 8.75
C ALA A 60 11.75 -0.93 7.45
N GLU A 61 13.03 -0.92 7.02
CA GLU A 61 13.51 -0.02 5.97
C GLU A 61 12.73 -0.16 4.65
N ALA A 62 12.46 -1.38 4.20
CA ALA A 62 11.74 -1.61 2.96
C ALA A 62 10.27 -1.15 3.03
N TYR A 63 9.62 -1.36 4.16
CA TYR A 63 8.27 -0.89 4.44
C TYR A 63 8.22 0.64 4.57
N GLU A 64 9.25 1.24 5.17
CA GLU A 64 9.39 2.69 5.24
C GLU A 64 9.57 3.31 3.86
N ARG A 65 10.40 2.72 2.99
CA ARG A 65 10.56 3.19 1.60
C ARG A 65 9.24 3.13 0.83
N LEU A 66 8.42 2.11 1.07
CA LEU A 66 7.09 1.98 0.47
C LEU A 66 6.17 3.14 0.89
N TRP A 67 6.07 3.41 2.20
CA TRP A 67 5.20 4.47 2.71
C TRP A 67 5.73 5.87 2.44
N ARG A 68 7.04 6.06 2.43
CA ARG A 68 7.69 7.30 1.98
C ARG A 68 7.30 7.60 0.55
N GLY A 69 7.47 6.63 -0.36
CA GLY A 69 7.03 6.76 -1.75
C GLY A 69 5.53 7.08 -1.83
N ALA A 70 4.68 6.39 -1.08
CA ALA A 70 3.24 6.65 -1.07
C ALA A 70 2.92 8.10 -0.69
N PHE A 71 3.51 8.64 0.38
CA PHE A 71 3.30 10.03 0.82
C PHE A 71 4.03 11.10 -0.01
N ASP A 72 4.95 10.68 -0.85
CA ASP A 72 5.64 11.49 -1.86
C ASP A 72 4.87 11.48 -3.20
N GLY A 73 3.66 10.91 -3.22
CA GLY A 73 2.81 10.85 -4.43
C GLY A 73 3.31 9.85 -5.48
N ALA A 74 4.01 8.78 -5.03
CA ALA A 74 4.69 7.77 -5.83
C ALA A 74 4.11 7.59 -7.24
N GLY A 75 4.83 8.11 -8.22
CA GLY A 75 4.66 7.80 -9.62
C GLY A 75 5.15 6.39 -9.95
N ARG A 76 4.84 5.94 -11.16
CA ARG A 76 5.31 4.65 -11.66
C ARG A 76 6.83 4.72 -11.85
N PRO A 77 7.62 3.81 -11.25
CA PRO A 77 9.07 3.79 -11.49
C PRO A 77 9.37 3.55 -12.98
N HIS A 78 10.39 4.21 -13.51
CA HIS A 78 10.72 4.19 -14.94
C HIS A 78 11.66 3.05 -15.35
N SER A 79 12.33 2.40 -14.39
CA SER A 79 13.30 1.35 -14.73
C SER A 79 12.65 0.12 -15.40
N VAL A 80 13.38 -0.48 -16.36
CA VAL A 80 12.95 -1.70 -17.07
C VAL A 80 12.62 -2.83 -16.08
N GLY A 81 13.45 -3.04 -15.06
CA GLY A 81 13.21 -4.03 -14.02
C GLY A 81 11.88 -3.81 -13.29
N ALA A 82 11.57 -2.57 -12.91
CA ALA A 82 10.30 -2.27 -12.24
C ALA A 82 9.08 -2.45 -13.16
N ARG A 83 9.25 -2.19 -14.48
CA ARG A 83 8.21 -2.49 -15.48
C ARG A 83 7.97 -4.00 -15.61
N VAL A 84 9.04 -4.79 -15.65
CA VAL A 84 8.96 -6.25 -15.67
C VAL A 84 8.31 -6.78 -14.39
N ALA A 85 8.73 -6.29 -13.22
CA ALA A 85 8.14 -6.67 -11.93
C ALA A 85 6.63 -6.40 -11.89
N ARG A 86 6.20 -5.23 -12.38
CA ARG A 86 4.78 -4.88 -12.46
C ARG A 86 4.01 -5.81 -13.39
N TYR A 87 4.57 -6.10 -14.56
CA TYR A 87 3.96 -7.03 -15.51
C TYR A 87 3.81 -8.45 -14.91
N LEU A 88 4.88 -8.97 -14.32
CA LEU A 88 4.87 -10.27 -13.65
C LEU A 88 3.87 -10.29 -12.48
N ASN A 89 3.79 -9.23 -11.68
CA ASN A 89 2.82 -9.14 -10.58
C ASN A 89 1.38 -9.10 -11.10
N SER A 90 1.11 -8.31 -12.14
CA SER A 90 -0.23 -8.20 -12.75
C SER A 90 -0.70 -9.47 -13.45
N SER A 91 0.22 -10.33 -13.90
CA SER A 91 -0.09 -11.62 -14.52
C SER A 91 -0.17 -12.77 -13.51
N ALA A 92 0.15 -12.52 -12.25
CA ALA A 92 0.00 -13.48 -11.17
C ALA A 92 -1.47 -13.58 -10.72
N SER A 93 -1.91 -14.82 -10.48
CA SER A 93 -3.24 -15.07 -9.91
C SER A 93 -3.35 -14.45 -8.52
N SER A 94 -4.57 -14.17 -8.06
CA SER A 94 -4.79 -13.69 -6.70
C SER A 94 -4.28 -14.69 -5.65
N ALA A 95 -4.41 -15.99 -5.92
CA ALA A 95 -3.89 -17.05 -5.04
C ALA A 95 -2.36 -17.03 -4.96
N GLU A 96 -1.67 -16.84 -6.09
CA GLU A 96 -0.20 -16.76 -6.14
C GLU A 96 0.32 -15.49 -5.42
N ARG A 97 -0.38 -14.36 -5.57
CA ARG A 97 -0.06 -13.14 -4.84
C ARG A 97 -0.29 -13.30 -3.34
N PHE A 98 -1.40 -13.93 -2.97
CA PHE A 98 -1.76 -14.19 -1.58
C PHE A 98 -0.80 -15.18 -0.91
N SER A 99 -0.37 -16.26 -1.58
CA SER A 99 0.60 -17.19 -1.01
C SER A 99 1.95 -16.53 -0.75
N ALA A 100 2.37 -15.64 -1.65
CA ALA A 100 3.61 -14.88 -1.50
C ALA A 100 3.60 -13.91 -0.31
N TRP A 101 2.44 -13.62 0.29
CA TRP A 101 2.34 -12.78 1.49
C TRP A 101 2.75 -13.45 2.78
N PHE A 102 2.62 -14.77 2.87
CA PHE A 102 2.93 -15.50 4.10
C PHE A 102 4.38 -15.98 4.11
N ASP A 103 5.21 -15.49 3.18
CA ASP A 103 6.61 -15.88 2.95
C ASP A 103 6.80 -17.41 2.83
N SER A 104 5.70 -18.14 2.62
CA SER A 104 5.64 -19.60 2.74
C SER A 104 6.07 -20.30 1.46
N ASP A 105 5.82 -19.69 0.29
CA ASP A 105 6.25 -20.22 -1.01
C ASP A 105 6.34 -19.12 -2.09
N PHE A 106 7.55 -18.86 -2.60
CA PHE A 106 7.71 -18.06 -3.81
C PHE A 106 7.84 -18.94 -5.05
N THR A 107 6.86 -18.81 -5.94
CA THR A 107 7.01 -19.22 -7.33
C THR A 107 8.21 -18.50 -7.97
N PRO A 108 8.85 -19.06 -9.02
CA PRO A 108 9.92 -18.36 -9.72
C PRO A 108 9.54 -16.95 -10.18
N ARG A 109 8.27 -16.77 -10.58
CA ARG A 109 7.68 -15.47 -10.91
C ARG A 109 7.72 -14.50 -9.73
N MET A 110 7.24 -14.91 -8.56
CA MET A 110 7.19 -14.03 -7.40
C MET A 110 8.59 -13.73 -6.82
N ARG A 111 9.56 -14.65 -6.98
CA ARG A 111 10.98 -14.33 -6.71
C ARG A 111 11.52 -13.23 -7.63
N ALA A 112 11.17 -13.29 -8.92
CA ALA A 112 11.54 -12.24 -9.87
C ALA A 112 10.89 -10.90 -9.51
N VAL A 113 9.60 -10.88 -9.14
CA VAL A 113 8.91 -9.67 -8.64
C VAL A 113 9.64 -9.10 -7.42
N LYS A 114 9.91 -9.91 -6.39
CA LYS A 114 10.61 -9.51 -5.15
C LYS A 114 11.97 -8.88 -5.43
N ARG A 115 12.71 -9.39 -6.43
CA ARG A 115 14.04 -8.89 -6.80
C ARG A 115 14.01 -7.63 -7.69
N LEU A 116 13.03 -7.52 -8.58
CA LEU A 116 13.00 -6.48 -9.62
C LEU A 116 12.14 -5.27 -9.26
N ALA A 117 11.21 -5.42 -8.31
CA ALA A 117 10.34 -4.34 -7.90
C ALA A 117 11.13 -3.19 -7.25
N LYS A 118 10.74 -1.97 -7.57
CA LYS A 118 11.32 -0.73 -7.01
C LYS A 118 10.21 0.15 -6.45
N PRO A 119 10.49 0.98 -5.43
CA PRO A 119 9.53 1.95 -4.93
C PRO A 119 9.14 2.92 -6.04
N GLY A 120 7.97 3.54 -5.88
CA GLY A 120 7.57 4.64 -6.76
C GLY A 120 8.49 5.85 -6.64
N GLU A 121 8.54 6.64 -7.70
CA GLU A 121 9.36 7.86 -7.76
C GLU A 121 8.54 9.07 -7.29
N LEU A 122 9.21 10.05 -6.67
CA LEU A 122 8.59 11.29 -6.19
C LEU A 122 7.84 12.00 -7.33
N ARG A 123 6.61 12.43 -7.07
CA ARG A 123 5.89 13.35 -7.95
C ARG A 123 5.70 14.69 -7.25
N SER A 124 6.57 15.65 -7.57
CA SER A 124 6.55 17.00 -6.97
C SER A 124 5.38 17.88 -7.43
N ASP A 125 4.59 17.43 -8.40
CA ASP A 125 3.52 18.23 -9.00
C ASP A 125 2.29 18.43 -8.08
N PHE A 126 2.20 17.66 -6.98
CA PHE A 126 1.06 17.68 -6.06
C PHE A 126 1.46 18.24 -4.69
N LEU A 127 0.60 19.09 -4.13
CA LEU A 127 0.77 19.64 -2.79
C LEU A 127 0.15 18.75 -1.71
N ASN A 128 -0.79 17.89 -2.06
CA ASN A 128 -1.52 17.05 -1.11
C ASN A 128 -1.51 15.59 -1.57
N VAL A 129 -1.43 14.67 -0.61
CA VAL A 129 -1.44 13.22 -0.87
C VAL A 129 -2.45 12.53 0.03
N VAL A 130 -3.31 11.72 -0.57
CA VAL A 130 -4.25 10.84 0.13
C VAL A 130 -3.81 9.41 -0.10
N ALA A 131 -3.10 8.83 0.86
CA ALA A 131 -2.70 7.44 0.85
C ALA A 131 -3.76 6.60 1.57
N LYS A 132 -4.35 5.64 0.87
CA LYS A 132 -5.40 4.77 1.43
C LYS A 132 -4.87 3.35 1.61
N SER A 133 -5.10 2.76 2.78
CA SER A 133 -4.85 1.34 3.01
C SER A 133 -5.99 0.70 3.80
N VAL A 134 -6.28 -0.56 3.45
CA VAL A 134 -7.16 -1.45 4.21
C VAL A 134 -6.36 -2.59 4.86
N ARG A 135 -5.03 -2.44 4.90
CA ARG A 135 -4.03 -3.46 5.30
C ARG A 135 -2.98 -2.95 6.28
N ALA A 136 -3.18 -1.74 6.79
CA ALA A 136 -2.31 -1.09 7.75
C ALA A 136 -2.86 -1.21 9.19
N GLU A 137 -3.78 -2.14 9.46
CA GLU A 137 -4.42 -2.35 10.77
C GLU A 137 -3.43 -2.52 11.93
N PHE A 138 -2.28 -3.16 11.68
CA PHE A 138 -1.23 -3.38 12.69
C PHE A 138 0.03 -2.54 12.46
N THR A 139 -0.04 -1.54 11.59
CA THR A 139 1.05 -0.59 11.33
C THR A 139 0.62 0.87 11.38
N ALA A 140 -0.66 1.16 11.60
CA ALA A 140 -1.22 2.51 11.57
C ALA A 140 -0.46 3.48 12.50
N GLU A 141 -0.19 3.08 13.74
CA GLU A 141 0.55 3.89 14.71
C GLU A 141 2.01 4.10 14.29
N TRP A 142 2.64 3.07 13.74
CA TRP A 142 4.00 3.16 13.19
C TRP A 142 4.08 4.13 12.00
N ILE A 143 3.10 4.10 11.10
CA ILE A 143 3.01 5.02 9.96
C ILE A 143 2.75 6.44 10.47
N ALA A 144 1.81 6.59 11.41
CA ALA A 144 1.44 7.86 11.99
C ALA A 144 2.64 8.54 12.67
N ASP A 145 3.42 7.78 13.43
CA ASP A 145 4.61 8.30 14.11
C ASP A 145 5.69 8.75 13.11
N ARG A 146 5.94 8.00 12.04
CA ARG A 146 7.04 8.29 11.10
C ARG A 146 6.72 9.40 10.11
N PHE A 147 5.51 9.42 9.57
CA PHE A 147 5.16 10.29 8.45
C PHE A 147 4.29 11.49 8.84
N LYS A 148 3.77 11.48 10.08
CA LYS A 148 2.89 12.50 10.68
C LYS A 148 1.72 12.93 9.75
N PRO A 149 0.97 11.99 9.12
CA PRO A 149 -0.20 12.33 8.34
C PRO A 149 -1.39 12.70 9.24
N THR A 150 -2.38 13.40 8.68
CA THR A 150 -3.73 13.39 9.23
C THR A 150 -4.34 12.01 9.00
N VAL A 151 -4.65 11.29 10.08
CA VAL A 151 -5.25 9.96 10.00
C VAL A 151 -6.77 10.09 9.94
N VAL A 152 -7.39 9.47 8.95
CA VAL A 152 -8.85 9.41 8.77
C VAL A 152 -9.27 7.95 8.78
N LEU A 153 -10.10 7.56 9.75
CA LEU A 153 -10.67 6.22 9.84
C LEU A 153 -12.09 6.21 9.27
N VAL A 154 -12.33 5.37 8.26
CA VAL A 154 -13.65 5.18 7.66
C VAL A 154 -14.35 4.02 8.35
N GLU A 155 -15.37 4.38 9.13
CA GLU A 155 -16.21 3.43 9.83
C GLU A 155 -17.47 3.10 9.04
N ARG A 156 -17.88 1.84 9.10
CA ARG A 156 -19.15 1.34 8.57
C ARG A 156 -19.67 0.29 9.52
N SER A 157 -20.99 0.20 9.69
CA SER A 157 -21.62 -0.88 10.46
C SER A 157 -21.01 -2.24 10.05
N PRO A 158 -20.53 -3.06 11.01
CA PRO A 158 -19.97 -4.37 10.71
C PRO A 158 -20.94 -5.26 9.94
N MET A 159 -22.24 -5.16 10.21
CA MET A 159 -23.27 -5.91 9.48
C MET A 159 -23.34 -5.50 8.01
N ASN A 160 -23.16 -4.20 7.71
CA ASN A 160 -23.10 -3.72 6.34
C ASN A 160 -21.80 -4.10 5.62
N VAL A 161 -20.70 -4.25 6.36
CA VAL A 161 -19.44 -4.76 5.82
C VAL A 161 -19.61 -6.23 5.44
N LEU A 162 -20.09 -7.08 6.35
CA LEU A 162 -20.34 -8.50 6.10
C LEU A 162 -21.33 -8.72 4.94
N ALA A 163 -22.46 -8.01 4.95
CA ALA A 163 -23.45 -8.07 3.88
C ALA A 163 -22.92 -7.66 2.50
N SER A 164 -21.78 -6.97 2.42
CA SER A 164 -21.18 -6.57 1.15
C SER A 164 -20.18 -7.57 0.57
N TRP A 165 -19.87 -8.62 1.32
CA TRP A 165 -19.00 -9.73 0.92
C TRP A 165 -19.78 -10.95 0.43
N ILE A 166 -21.03 -11.08 0.89
CA ILE A 166 -22.02 -12.07 0.47
C ILE A 166 -22.66 -11.58 -0.84
#